data_AF-A0A323T5D4-F1
#
_entry.id   AF-A0A323T5D4-F1
#
_cell.length_a   1.000
_cell.length_b   1.000
_cell.length_c   1.000
_cell.angle_alpha   90.00
_cell.angle_beta   90.00
_cell.angle_gamma   90.00
#
_symmetry.space_group_name_H-M   'P 1'
#
loop_
_entity.id
_entity.type
_entity.pdbx_description
1 polymer ?
#
loop_
_entity_poly.entity_id
_entity_poly.type
_entity_poly.pdbx_seq_one_letter_code
_entity_poly.pdbx_strand_id
1 'polypeptide(L)'
;MYEQRFSRYVIGGVITAIVAAALAVFTFLIFSFISGYEVKFIGSNQDTLYVGVIIGASVVSILLGAVLFYAFNRWTKKPIVWFGVLVLIAFIGNTVMAENDLQAQFKLVAHTIHVIVALSAFLLIPKLTKKSKARNILK
;
A
#
# COMPACT_ATOMS: atom_id res chain seq x y z
N MET A 1 -10.31 1.63 19.89
CA MET A 1 -8.94 1.89 20.40
C MET A 1 -8.00 0.83 19.81
N TYR A 2 -6.86 1.25 19.26
CA TYR A 2 -5.87 0.36 18.65
C TYR A 2 -4.87 -0.16 19.70
N GLU A 3 -4.11 -1.19 19.34
CA GLU A 3 -3.01 -1.69 20.18
C GLU A 3 -1.94 -0.60 20.38
N GLN A 4 -1.24 -0.62 21.51
CA GLN A 4 -0.13 0.32 21.79
C GLN A 4 1.25 -0.28 21.49
N ARG A 5 1.30 -1.58 21.18
CA ARG A 5 2.55 -2.29 20.91
C ARG A 5 2.95 -2.12 19.45
N PHE A 6 4.10 -1.51 19.23
CA PHE A 6 4.65 -1.27 17.88
C PHE A 6 4.72 -2.54 17.03
N SER A 7 5.08 -3.68 17.63
CA SER A 7 5.17 -4.97 16.91
C SER A 7 3.86 -5.39 16.22
N ARG A 8 2.69 -5.00 16.76
CA ARG A 8 1.40 -5.27 16.09
C ARG A 8 1.23 -4.48 14.80
N TYR A 9 1.78 -3.28 14.72
CA TYR A 9 1.74 -2.43 13.52
C TYR A 9 2.72 -2.94 12.48
N VAL A 10 3.92 -3.37 12.91
CA VAL A 10 4.90 -4.01 12.01
C VAL A 10 4.30 -5.28 11.41
N ILE A 11 3.75 -6.18 12.22
CA ILE A 11 3.13 -7.43 11.74
C ILE A 11 1.92 -7.13 10.83
N GLY A 12 1.04 -6.21 11.25
CA GLY A 12 -0.10 -5.78 10.43
C GLY A 12 0.33 -5.17 9.10
N GLY A 13 1.40 -4.37 9.11
CA GLY A 13 2.02 -3.78 7.92
C GLY A 13 2.60 -4.84 6.99
N VAL A 14 3.35 -5.82 7.51
CA VAL A 14 3.90 -6.93 6.71
C VAL A 14 2.79 -7.74 6.05
N ILE A 15 1.74 -8.12 6.80
CA ILE A 15 0.60 -8.85 6.24
C ILE A 15 -0.09 -8.02 5.16
N THR A 16 -0.32 -6.73 5.43
CA THR A 16 -0.94 -5.82 4.46
C THR A 16 -0.06 -5.65 3.20
N ALA A 17 1.26 -5.57 3.37
CA ALA A 17 2.22 -5.41 2.28
C ALA A 17 2.23 -6.64 1.36
N ILE A 18 2.20 -7.85 1.93
CA ILE A 18 2.10 -9.10 1.16
C ILE A 18 0.81 -9.11 0.34
N VAL A 19 -0.33 -8.79 0.96
CA VAL A 19 -1.63 -8.77 0.28
C VAL A 19 -1.65 -7.72 -0.83
N ALA A 20 -1.20 -6.49 -0.53
CA ALA A 20 -1.20 -5.40 -1.50
C ALA A 20 -0.25 -5.66 -2.67
N ALA A 21 0.97 -6.17 -2.41
CA ALA A 21 1.92 -6.50 -3.45
C ALA A 21 1.41 -7.64 -4.34
N ALA A 22 0.78 -8.68 -3.76
CA ALA A 22 0.18 -9.76 -4.52
C ALA A 22 -0.94 -9.24 -5.44
N LEU A 23 -1.83 -8.39 -4.93
CA LEU A 23 -2.91 -7.78 -5.72
C LEU A 23 -2.35 -6.86 -6.81
N ALA A 24 -1.36 -6.02 -6.49
CA ALA A 24 -0.72 -5.11 -7.44
C ALA A 24 -0.05 -5.86 -8.60
N VAL A 25 0.72 -6.91 -8.31
CA VAL A 25 1.35 -7.75 -9.34
C VAL A 25 0.30 -8.48 -10.16
N PHE A 26 -0.72 -9.05 -9.51
CA PHE A 26 -1.80 -9.74 -10.21
C PHE A 26 -2.53 -8.81 -11.18
N THR A 27 -2.85 -7.58 -10.75
CA THR A 27 -3.41 -6.54 -11.62
C THR A 27 -2.48 -6.21 -12.79
N PHE A 28 -1.18 -6.01 -12.53
CA PHE A 28 -0.22 -5.75 -13.61
C PHE A 28 -0.18 -6.88 -14.64
N LEU A 29 -0.18 -8.14 -14.19
CA LEU A 29 -0.17 -9.30 -15.07
C LEU A 29 -1.45 -9.40 -15.92
N ILE A 30 -2.62 -9.11 -15.33
CA ILE A 30 -3.89 -9.07 -16.08
C ILE A 30 -3.84 -7.99 -17.18
N PHE A 31 -3.44 -6.77 -16.83
CA PHE A 31 -3.36 -5.67 -17.81
C PHE A 31 -2.34 -5.96 -18.90
N SER A 32 -1.19 -6.54 -18.54
CA SER A 32 -0.15 -6.93 -19.50
C SER A 32 -0.66 -8.01 -20.45
N PHE A 33 -1.39 -9.01 -19.94
CA PHE A 33 -2.00 -10.05 -20.75
C PHE A 33 -3.06 -9.50 -21.73
N ILE A 34 -3.95 -8.63 -21.26
CA ILE A 34 -5.02 -8.05 -22.09
C ILE A 34 -4.44 -7.11 -23.17
N SER A 35 -3.38 -6.37 -22.84
CA SER A 35 -2.85 -5.31 -23.71
C SER A 35 -1.65 -5.78 -24.56
N GLY A 36 -1.17 -7.01 -24.36
CA GLY A 36 0.00 -7.55 -25.06
C GLY A 36 1.34 -6.93 -24.62
N TYR A 37 1.43 -6.40 -23.40
CA TYR A 37 2.66 -5.78 -22.90
C TYR A 37 3.70 -6.83 -22.50
N GLU A 38 4.97 -6.54 -22.78
CA GLU A 38 6.09 -7.36 -22.34
C GLU A 38 6.24 -7.29 -20.81
N VAL A 39 6.12 -8.42 -20.13
CA VAL A 39 6.30 -8.49 -18.66
C VAL A 39 7.79 -8.55 -18.34
N LYS A 40 8.33 -7.45 -17.78
CA LYS A 40 9.72 -7.39 -17.31
C LYS A 40 9.78 -7.48 -15.79
N PHE A 41 10.62 -8.38 -15.28
CA PHE A 41 10.80 -8.56 -13.84
C PHE A 41 11.70 -7.50 -13.21
N ILE A 42 12.81 -7.19 -13.88
CA ILE A 42 13.85 -6.26 -13.42
C ILE A 42 14.26 -5.36 -14.57
N GLY A 43 14.54 -4.10 -14.29
CA GLY A 43 15.17 -3.17 -15.20
C GLY A 43 15.30 -1.78 -14.57
N SER A 44 15.76 -0.82 -15.36
CA SER A 44 16.14 0.51 -14.89
C SER A 44 15.50 1.65 -15.68
N ASN A 45 14.68 1.36 -16.70
CA ASN A 45 14.02 2.40 -17.46
C ASN A 45 12.91 3.03 -16.62
N GLN A 46 13.00 4.32 -16.36
CA GLN A 46 12.06 5.02 -15.48
C GLN A 46 10.62 5.05 -16.03
N ASP A 47 10.47 4.87 -17.34
CA ASP A 47 9.21 4.99 -18.06
C ASP A 47 8.41 3.68 -18.17
N THR A 48 8.94 2.59 -17.60
CA THR A 48 8.41 1.23 -17.71
C THR A 48 8.04 0.67 -16.34
N LEU A 49 6.99 -0.17 -16.28
CA LEU A 49 6.60 -0.87 -15.07
C LEU A 49 7.29 -2.25 -14.97
N TYR A 50 8.11 -2.40 -13.93
CA TYR A 50 8.75 -3.68 -13.60
C TYR A 50 8.08 -4.34 -12.40
N VAL A 51 7.93 -5.66 -12.45
CA VAL A 51 7.34 -6.44 -11.33
C VAL A 51 8.09 -6.19 -10.03
N GLY A 52 9.44 -6.17 -10.06
CA GLY A 52 10.26 -5.90 -8.88
C GLY A 52 10.02 -4.51 -8.29
N VAL A 53 9.85 -3.49 -9.13
CA VAL A 53 9.56 -2.12 -8.69
C VAL A 53 8.17 -2.03 -8.07
N ILE A 54 7.16 -2.66 -8.69
CA ILE A 54 5.79 -2.72 -8.16
C ILE A 54 5.78 -3.34 -6.76
N ILE A 55 6.44 -4.49 -6.59
CA ILE A 55 6.54 -5.17 -5.29
C ILE A 55 7.27 -4.28 -4.29
N GLY A 56 8.47 -3.80 -4.64
CA GLY A 56 9.31 -3.02 -3.75
C GLY A 56 8.63 -1.74 -3.28
N ALA A 57 8.10 -0.94 -4.21
CA ALA A 57 7.39 0.30 -3.90
C ALA A 57 6.13 0.05 -3.06
N SER A 58 5.35 -0.99 -3.37
CA SER A 58 4.15 -1.35 -2.58
C SER A 58 4.53 -1.74 -1.15
N VAL A 59 5.51 -2.63 -0.98
CA VAL A 59 5.94 -3.11 0.33
C VAL A 59 6.48 -1.96 1.18
N VAL A 60 7.41 -1.17 0.64
CA VAL A 60 8.00 -0.04 1.37
C VAL A 60 6.93 0.97 1.77
N SER A 61 6.04 1.34 0.84
CA SER A 61 4.97 2.31 1.10
C SER A 61 4.02 1.83 2.20
N ILE A 62 3.62 0.56 2.19
CA ILE A 62 2.72 -0.01 3.19
C ILE A 62 3.40 -0.10 4.57
N LEU A 63 4.67 -0.49 4.62
CA LEU A 63 5.43 -0.54 5.88
C LEU A 63 5.59 0.85 6.49
N LEU A 64 5.94 1.85 5.69
CA LEU A 64 5.99 3.25 6.12
C LEU A 64 4.61 3.72 6.59
N GLY A 65 3.55 3.38 5.85
CA GLY A 65 2.17 3.66 6.25
C GLY A 65 1.81 3.05 7.60
N ALA A 66 2.23 1.82 7.89
CA ALA A 66 1.98 1.17 9.18
C ALA A 66 2.72 1.86 10.34
N VAL A 67 3.96 2.30 10.12
CA VAL A 67 4.74 3.08 11.10
C VAL A 67 4.08 4.45 11.35
N LEU A 68 3.63 5.13 10.29
CA LEU A 68 2.93 6.42 10.40
C LEU A 68 1.56 6.27 11.08
N PHE A 69 0.86 5.16 10.83
CA PHE A 69 -0.39 4.87 11.55
C PHE A 69 -0.16 4.67 13.05
N TYR A 70 0.92 3.99 13.44
CA TYR A 70 1.32 3.87 14.84
C TYR A 70 1.56 5.24 15.49
N ALA A 71 2.31 6.10 14.79
CA ALA A 71 2.56 7.48 15.17
C ALA A 71 1.24 8.25 15.39
N PHE A 72 0.33 8.24 14.42
CA PHE A 72 -0.97 8.90 14.55
C PHE A 72 -1.81 8.36 15.70
N ASN A 73 -1.74 7.05 15.98
CA ASN A 73 -2.44 6.46 17.12
C ASN A 73 -1.89 6.93 18.47
N ARG A 74 -0.61 7.33 18.54
CA ARG A 74 -0.01 7.87 19.76
C ARG A 74 -0.30 9.36 19.95
N TRP A 75 -0.32 10.14 18.87
CA TRP A 75 -0.40 11.60 18.95
C TRP A 75 -1.78 12.19 18.69
N THR A 76 -2.75 11.40 18.21
CA THR A 76 -4.07 11.93 17.82
C THR A 76 -5.22 11.12 18.41
N LYS A 77 -6.37 11.77 18.63
CA LYS A 77 -7.62 11.10 19.03
C LYS A 77 -8.36 10.45 17.85
N LYS A 78 -8.00 10.81 16.61
CA LYS A 78 -8.65 10.38 15.36
C LYS A 78 -7.63 9.81 14.35
N PRO A 79 -6.89 8.74 14.70
CA PRO A 79 -5.79 8.24 13.87
C PRO A 79 -6.23 7.79 12.47
N ILE A 80 -7.44 7.24 12.32
CA ILE A 80 -7.98 6.82 11.01
C ILE A 80 -8.11 8.01 10.07
N VAL A 81 -8.58 9.15 10.57
CA VAL A 81 -8.83 10.34 9.74
C VAL A 81 -7.51 10.89 9.23
N TRP A 82 -6.53 11.09 10.11
CA TRP A 82 -5.20 11.56 9.72
C TRP A 82 -4.47 10.59 8.80
N PHE A 83 -4.62 9.29 9.03
CA PHE A 83 -4.07 8.28 8.15
C PHE A 83 -4.75 8.27 6.78
N GLY A 84 -6.07 8.46 6.71
CA GLY A 84 -6.80 8.61 5.46
C GLY A 84 -6.33 9.83 4.67
N VAL A 85 -6.11 10.97 5.33
CA VAL A 85 -5.53 12.17 4.70
C VAL A 85 -4.14 11.87 4.15
N LEU A 86 -3.27 11.21 4.93
CA LEU A 86 -1.93 10.83 4.48
C LEU A 86 -1.98 9.90 3.26
N VAL A 87 -2.83 8.86 3.30
CA VAL A 87 -3.00 7.92 2.18
C VAL A 87 -3.50 8.65 0.94
N LEU A 88 -4.43 9.59 1.09
CA LEU A 88 -4.94 10.39 -0.02
C LEU A 88 -3.85 11.28 -0.63
N ILE A 89 -3.05 11.96 0.19
CA ILE A 89 -1.91 12.78 -0.27
C ILE A 89 -0.90 11.92 -1.03
N ALA A 90 -0.53 10.76 -0.45
CA ALA A 90 0.41 9.84 -1.08
C ALA A 90 -0.14 9.26 -2.40
N PHE A 91 -1.43 8.96 -2.46
CA PHE A 91 -2.11 8.51 -3.68
C PHE A 91 -2.08 9.58 -4.78
N ILE A 92 -2.42 10.82 -4.46
CA ILE A 92 -2.39 11.94 -5.41
C ILE A 92 -0.95 12.16 -5.89
N GLY A 93 0.02 12.21 -4.97
CA GLY A 93 1.43 12.37 -5.30
C GLY A 93 1.94 11.30 -6.26
N ASN A 94 1.68 10.02 -5.97
CA ASN A 94 2.07 8.91 -6.83
C ASN A 94 1.37 8.94 -8.20
N THR A 95 0.10 9.38 -8.26
CA THR A 95 -0.64 9.54 -9.51
C THR A 95 0.00 10.63 -10.38
N VAL A 96 0.34 11.77 -9.79
CA VAL A 96 1.03 12.86 -10.51
C VAL A 96 2.40 12.41 -11.01
N MET A 97 3.17 11.68 -10.21
CA MET A 97 4.48 11.16 -10.65
C MET A 97 4.32 10.14 -11.79
N ALA A 98 3.39 9.19 -11.68
CA ALA A 98 3.11 8.24 -12.76
C ALA A 98 2.67 8.92 -14.06
N GLU A 99 1.92 10.01 -13.97
CA GLU A 99 1.48 10.77 -15.16
C GLU A 99 2.66 11.44 -15.89
N ASN A 100 3.71 11.84 -15.16
CA ASN A 100 4.88 12.49 -15.73
C ASN A 100 5.97 11.51 -16.16
N ASP A 101 6.15 10.42 -15.42
CA ASP A 101 7.32 9.54 -15.56
C ASP A 101 7.05 8.32 -16.45
N LEU A 102 5.81 7.82 -16.52
CA LEU A 102 5.50 6.59 -17.25
C LEU A 102 5.05 6.83 -18.69
N GLN A 103 5.40 5.90 -19.57
CA GLN A 103 4.81 5.85 -20.91
C GLN A 103 3.28 5.74 -20.84
N ALA A 104 2.58 6.35 -21.81
CA ALA A 104 1.11 6.44 -21.81
C ALA A 104 0.40 5.10 -21.61
N GLN A 105 0.95 4.02 -22.18
CA GLN A 105 0.42 2.66 -22.05
C GLN A 105 0.44 2.11 -20.62
N PHE A 106 1.34 2.57 -19.76
CA PHE A 106 1.47 2.10 -18.38
C PHE A 106 0.72 2.96 -17.35
N LYS A 107 0.23 4.14 -17.73
CA LYS A 107 -0.41 5.08 -16.81
C LYS A 107 -1.68 4.51 -16.17
N LEU A 108 -2.57 3.94 -16.98
CA LEU A 108 -3.84 3.38 -16.49
C LEU A 108 -3.63 2.23 -15.49
N VAL A 109 -2.71 1.32 -15.82
CA VAL A 109 -2.37 0.20 -14.93
C VAL A 109 -1.69 0.68 -13.66
N ALA A 110 -0.78 1.67 -13.74
CA ALA A 110 -0.17 2.29 -12.56
C ALA A 110 -1.21 2.94 -11.64
N HIS A 111 -2.14 3.72 -12.19
CA HIS A 111 -3.23 4.33 -11.42
C HIS A 111 -4.09 3.29 -10.71
N THR A 112 -4.42 2.19 -11.40
CA THR A 112 -5.21 1.10 -10.83
C THR A 112 -4.46 0.41 -9.69
N ILE A 113 -3.15 0.16 -9.87
CA ILE A 113 -2.28 -0.37 -8.82
C ILE A 113 -2.23 0.58 -7.62
N HIS A 114 -2.07 1.89 -7.84
CA HIS A 114 -2.04 2.88 -6.75
C HIS A 114 -3.34 2.88 -5.94
N VAL A 115 -4.49 2.76 -6.59
CA VAL A 115 -5.79 2.62 -5.90
C VAL A 115 -5.81 1.36 -5.03
N ILE A 116 -5.40 0.21 -5.58
CA ILE A 116 -5.38 -1.07 -4.86
C ILE A 116 -4.46 -0.98 -3.62
N VAL A 117 -3.26 -0.42 -3.77
CA VAL A 117 -2.30 -0.28 -2.66
C VAL A 117 -2.83 0.70 -1.61
N ALA A 118 -3.38 1.84 -2.02
CA ALA A 118 -3.95 2.85 -1.13
C ALA A 118 -5.14 2.29 -0.33
N LEU A 119 -6.07 1.60 -1.00
CA LEU A 119 -7.22 0.95 -0.34
C LEU A 119 -6.77 -0.16 0.60
N SER A 120 -5.80 -0.99 0.18
CA SER A 120 -5.25 -2.05 1.03
C SER A 120 -4.63 -1.48 2.30
N ALA A 121 -3.81 -0.44 2.18
CA ALA A 121 -3.23 0.26 3.32
C ALA A 121 -4.32 0.83 4.25
N PHE A 122 -5.28 1.58 3.70
CA PHE A 122 -6.32 2.25 4.47
C PHE A 122 -7.26 1.28 5.19
N LEU A 123 -7.62 0.15 4.55
CA LEU A 123 -8.57 -0.81 5.12
C LEU A 123 -7.91 -1.81 6.07
N LEU A 124 -6.76 -2.36 5.68
CA LEU A 124 -6.15 -3.50 6.39
C LEU A 124 -5.29 -3.08 7.58
N ILE A 125 -4.51 -2.00 7.47
CA ILE A 125 -3.65 -1.57 8.60
C ILE A 125 -4.48 -1.27 9.85
N PRO A 126 -5.56 -0.46 9.80
CA PRO A 126 -6.39 -0.25 10.98
C PRO A 126 -7.08 -1.53 11.44
N LYS A 127 -7.57 -2.36 10.51
CA LYS A 127 -8.27 -3.61 10.85
C LYS A 127 -7.37 -4.57 11.62
N LEU A 128 -6.13 -4.76 11.18
CA LEU A 128 -5.17 -5.71 11.76
C LEU A 128 -4.50 -5.22 13.05
N THR A 129 -4.52 -3.91 13.31
CA THR A 129 -3.94 -3.29 14.51
C THR A 129 -4.96 -2.98 15.60
N LYS A 130 -6.25 -3.24 15.35
CA LYS A 130 -7.34 -3.04 16.31
C LYS A 130 -7.17 -3.97 17.51
N LYS A 131 -7.40 -3.45 18.73
CA LYS A 131 -7.32 -4.24 19.97
C LYS A 131 -8.36 -5.37 19.94
N SER A 132 -7.91 -6.62 20.04
CA SER A 132 -8.82 -7.78 20.06
C SER A 132 -9.55 -7.86 21.40
N LYS A 133 -10.88 -7.95 21.37
CA LYS A 133 -11.72 -8.10 22.57
C LYS A 133 -11.44 -9.41 23.32
N ALA A 134 -11.07 -10.48 22.61
CA ALA A 134 -10.90 -11.82 23.19
C ALA A 134 -9.81 -11.89 24.26
N ARG A 135 -8.82 -10.99 24.24
CA ARG A 135 -7.72 -10.98 25.21
C ARG A 135 -8.11 -10.38 26.58
N ASN A 136 -9.27 -9.72 26.68
CA ASN A 136 -9.74 -9.14 27.94
C ASN A 136 -10.57 -10.12 28.80
N ILE A 137 -10.90 -11.31 28.30
CA ILE A 137 -11.70 -12.31 29.07
C ILE A 137 -10.80 -13.20 29.94
N LEU A 138 -9.49 -13.23 29.65
CA LEU A 138 -8.50 -14.08 30.34
C LEU A 138 -7.61 -13.30 31.33
N LYS A 139 -8.01 -12.09 31.72
CA LYS A 139 -7.38 -11.29 32.76
C LYS A 139 -8.43 -10.91 33.78
#